data_AF-A0A2N9HC47-F1
#
_entry.id   AF-A0A2N9HC47-F1
#
_cell.length_a   1.000
_cell.length_b   1.000
_cell.length_c   1.000
_cell.angle_alpha   90.00
_cell.angle_beta   90.00
_cell.angle_gamma   90.00
#
_symmetry.space_group_name_H-M   'P 1'
#
loop_
_entity.id
_entity.type
_entity.pdbx_description
1 polymer ?
#
loop_
_entity_poly.entity_id
_entity_poly.type
_entity_poly.pdbx_seq_one_letter_code
_entity_poly.pdbx_strand_id
1 'polypeptide(L)'
;MPPPQNYLDGFLTEFKGLLALVVCGQDQDEGKCFIWVMREYGVVESWVKQIVPLQFISFFGCTNNGQVLIESKDDHKLCLFDPETLHENRLDVHHLIWAVHTNTFVESLVLLNQFES
;
A
#
# COMPACT_ATOMS: atom_id res chain seq x y z
N MET A 1 -6.12 4.86 15.72
CA MET A 1 -7.16 5.60 14.95
C MET A 1 -7.44 4.76 13.72
N PRO A 2 -8.70 4.58 13.29
CA PRO A 2 -8.99 3.89 12.04
C PRO A 2 -8.70 4.80 10.83
N PRO A 3 -8.47 4.24 9.63
CA PRO A 3 -8.41 5.01 8.40
C PRO A 3 -9.73 5.77 8.18
N PRO A 4 -9.68 7.05 7.75
CA PRO A 4 -10.85 7.80 7.36
C PRO A 4 -11.70 7.06 6.31
N GLN A 5 -13.02 7.04 6.51
CA GLN A 5 -13.95 6.27 5.67
C GLN A 5 -14.14 6.80 4.24
N ASN A 6 -13.66 8.02 3.94
CA ASN A 6 -13.98 8.74 2.69
C ASN A 6 -12.76 9.19 1.89
N TYR A 7 -11.77 8.32 1.66
CA TYR A 7 -10.74 8.60 0.66
C TYR A 7 -11.23 8.15 -0.72
N LEU A 8 -11.31 9.11 -1.66
CA LEU A 8 -11.71 8.84 -3.05
C LEU A 8 -10.61 8.13 -3.85
N ASP A 9 -9.38 8.06 -3.33
CA ASP A 9 -8.21 7.52 -4.01
C ASP A 9 -7.29 6.78 -3.03
N GLY A 10 -7.63 5.52 -2.75
CA GLY A 10 -6.89 4.66 -1.82
C GLY A 10 -6.84 3.22 -2.33
N PHE A 11 -5.72 2.55 -2.08
CA PHE A 11 -5.44 1.20 -2.55
C PHE A 11 -5.45 0.22 -1.38
N LEU A 12 -6.29 -0.81 -1.47
CA LEU A 12 -6.25 -1.92 -0.52
C LEU A 12 -5.22 -2.95 -1.01
N THR A 13 -4.31 -3.36 -0.15
CA THR A 13 -3.19 -4.24 -0.50
C THR A 13 -2.80 -5.14 0.67
N GLU A 14 -1.98 -6.15 0.37
CA GLU A 14 -1.30 -6.96 1.37
C GLU A 14 0.06 -6.31 1.68
N PHE A 15 0.37 -6.15 2.97
CA PHE A 15 1.63 -5.57 3.44
C PHE A 15 2.18 -6.39 4.59
N LYS A 16 3.28 -7.11 4.35
CA LYS A 16 3.97 -7.97 5.35
C LYS A 16 3.04 -9.01 6.01
N GLY A 17 2.16 -9.61 5.22
CA GLY A 17 1.16 -10.59 5.62
C GLY A 17 -0.11 -9.99 6.24
N LEU A 18 -0.25 -8.67 6.26
CA LEU A 18 -1.37 -7.98 6.89
C LEU A 18 -2.17 -7.18 5.86
N LEU A 19 -3.47 -6.97 6.15
CA LEU A 19 -4.30 -6.09 5.34
C LEU A 19 -3.87 -4.64 5.55
N ALA A 20 -3.61 -3.94 4.46
CA ALA A 20 -3.23 -2.54 4.49
C ALA A 20 -4.03 -1.69 3.51
N LEU A 21 -4.26 -0.43 3.90
CA LEU A 21 -4.83 0.61 3.07
C LEU A 21 -3.77 1.68 2.85
N VAL A 22 -3.37 1.86 1.60
CA VAL A 22 -2.41 2.88 1.17
C VAL A 22 -3.18 4.05 0.58
N VAL A 23 -2.98 5.24 1.13
CA VAL A 23 -3.67 6.47 0.72
C VAL A 23 -2.64 7.54 0.43
N CYS A 24 -2.72 8.18 -0.74
CA CYS A 24 -1.94 9.37 -1.01
C CYS A 24 -2.79 10.61 -0.76
N GLY A 25 -2.25 11.57 -0.02
CA GLY A 25 -2.93 12.86 0.13
C GLY A 25 -2.93 13.63 -1.20
N GLN A 26 -4.08 14.19 -1.59
CA GLN A 26 -4.16 15.11 -2.74
C GLN A 26 -3.75 16.52 -2.32
N ASP A 27 -2.92 17.17 -3.14
CA ASP A 27 -2.44 18.58 -3.20
C ASP A 27 -2.16 19.38 -1.90
N GLN A 28 -2.94 19.24 -0.82
CA GLN A 28 -2.77 19.95 0.47
C GLN A 28 -1.95 19.17 1.51
N ASP A 29 -1.75 17.86 1.32
CA ASP A 29 -1.02 16.99 2.26
C ASP A 29 0.50 16.93 2.00
N GLU A 30 1.05 17.86 1.21
CA GLU A 30 2.49 18.02 0.91
C GLU A 30 3.18 16.78 0.32
N GLY A 31 2.42 15.84 -0.26
CA GLY A 31 3.01 14.61 -0.79
C GLY A 31 3.36 13.59 0.28
N LYS A 32 2.49 13.46 1.28
CA LYS A 32 2.55 12.38 2.26
C LYS A 32 1.72 11.21 1.77
N CYS A 33 2.31 10.03 1.88
CA CYS A 33 1.62 8.76 1.76
C CYS A 33 1.28 8.24 3.17
N PHE A 34 0.07 7.73 3.33
CA PHE A 34 -0.42 7.14 4.57
C PHE A 34 -0.65 5.66 4.34
N ILE A 35 0.11 4.83 5.05
CA ILE A 35 -0.07 3.38 5.06
C ILE A 35 -0.76 3.04 6.36
N TRP A 36 -1.98 2.52 6.28
CA TRP A 36 -2.71 1.99 7.41
C TRP A 36 -2.62 0.49 7.39
N VAL A 37 -2.23 -0.14 8.49
CA VAL A 37 -2.10 -1.61 8.60
C VAL A 37 -3.03 -2.12 9.70
N MET A 38 -3.89 -3.09 9.36
CA MET A 38 -4.79 -3.75 10.29
C MET A 38 -4.01 -4.85 11.04
N ARG A 39 -3.75 -4.64 12.34
CA ARG A 39 -2.97 -5.60 13.15
C ARG A 39 -3.78 -6.82 13.55
N GLU A 40 -5.10 -6.69 13.62
CA GLU A 40 -6.02 -7.78 13.93
C GLU A 40 -7.19 -7.76 12.94
N TYR A 41 -7.38 -8.87 12.22
CA TYR A 41 -8.33 -8.93 11.12
C TYR A 41 -9.77 -8.67 11.59
N GLY A 42 -10.46 -7.71 10.97
CA GLY A 42 -11.82 -7.33 11.29
C GLY A 42 -11.98 -6.37 12.48
N VAL A 43 -10.91 -6.03 13.20
CA VAL A 43 -10.96 -5.11 14.36
C VAL A 43 -10.58 -3.70 13.93
N VAL A 44 -11.55 -2.77 13.97
CA VAL A 44 -11.41 -1.38 13.49
C VAL A 44 -10.38 -0.58 14.31
N GLU A 45 -10.24 -0.89 15.59
CA GLU A 45 -9.31 -0.23 16.50
C GLU A 45 -7.86 -0.69 16.30
N SER A 46 -7.65 -1.84 15.63
CA SER A 46 -6.33 -2.44 15.41
C SER A 46 -5.53 -1.77 14.29
N TRP A 47 -6.13 -0.83 13.56
CA TRP A 47 -5.45 -0.11 12.49
C TRP A 47 -4.40 0.84 13.04
N VAL A 48 -3.18 0.69 12.51
CA VAL A 48 -2.03 1.54 12.84
C VAL A 48 -1.64 2.35 11.62
N LYS A 49 -1.46 3.66 11.81
CA LYS A 49 -1.03 4.60 10.76
C LYS A 49 0.48 4.71 10.71
N GLN A 50 1.05 4.58 9.53
CA GLN A 50 2.41 4.98 9.19
C GLN A 50 2.35 6.14 8.18
N ILE A 51 3.04 7.23 8.49
CA ILE A 51 3.12 8.40 7.61
C ILE A 51 4.48 8.38 6.94
N VAL A 52 4.47 8.48 5.62
CA VAL A 52 5.65 8.39 4.78
C VAL A 52 5.76 9.67 3.94
N PRO A 53 6.92 10.34 3.90
CA PRO A 53 7.16 11.44 2.98
C PRO A 53 7.42 10.89 1.58
N LEU A 54 6.37 10.61 0.81
CA LEU A 54 6.48 9.97 -0.50
C LEU A 54 5.47 10.54 -1.48
N GLN A 55 5.97 11.10 -2.59
CA GLN A 55 5.17 11.56 -3.73
C GLN A 55 5.25 10.57 -4.88
N PHE A 56 4.08 10.14 -5.35
CA PHE A 56 3.99 9.25 -6.49
C PHE A 56 2.85 9.63 -7.43
N ILE A 57 2.98 9.21 -8.68
CA ILE A 57 1.95 9.34 -9.72
C ILE A 57 1.03 8.13 -9.69
N SER A 58 1.58 6.94 -9.47
CA SER A 58 0.82 5.70 -9.46
C SER A 58 1.39 4.73 -8.43
N PHE A 59 0.50 4.00 -7.76
CA PHE A 59 0.83 2.92 -6.84
C PHE A 59 0.54 1.57 -7.50
N PHE A 60 1.48 0.65 -7.37
CA PHE A 60 1.42 -0.67 -7.99
C PHE A 60 1.42 -1.82 -6.98
N GLY A 61 1.29 -1.57 -5.68
CA GLY A 61 1.28 -2.63 -4.68
C GLY A 61 2.54 -2.70 -3.83
N CYS A 62 2.65 -3.80 -3.09
CA CYS A 62 3.71 -4.03 -2.14
C CYS A 62 4.43 -5.35 -2.42
N THR A 63 5.71 -5.40 -2.08
CA THR A 63 6.51 -6.63 -2.10
C THR A 63 6.31 -7.41 -0.81
N ASN A 64 6.68 -8.69 -0.82
CA ASN A 64 6.68 -9.55 0.37
C ASN A 64 7.55 -9.02 1.52
N ASN A 65 8.57 -8.20 1.22
CA ASN A 65 9.43 -7.56 2.22
C ASN A 65 8.83 -6.26 2.77
N GLY A 66 7.63 -5.87 2.32
CA GLY A 66 6.96 -4.63 2.72
C GLY A 66 7.55 -3.38 2.06
N GLN A 67 8.19 -3.52 0.89
CA GLN A 67 8.52 -2.36 0.07
C GLN A 67 7.32 -2.00 -0.80
N VAL A 68 7.18 -0.72 -1.12
CA VAL A 68 6.07 -0.16 -1.90
C VAL A 68 6.58 0.11 -3.31
N LEU A 69 5.88 -0.41 -4.31
CA LEU A 69 6.20 -0.18 -5.72
C LEU A 69 5.36 0.98 -6.27
N ILE A 70 6.03 2.03 -6.72
CA ILE A 70 5.37 3.28 -7.16
C ILE A 70 6.04 3.88 -8.38
N GLU A 71 5.32 4.72 -9.12
CA GLU A 71 5.90 5.66 -10.09
C GLU A 71 6.21 6.98 -9.38
N SER A 72 7.49 7.33 -9.32
CA SER A 72 7.98 8.59 -8.74
C SER A 72 7.43 9.80 -9.49
N LYS A 73 7.00 10.82 -8.75
CA LYS A 73 6.55 12.10 -9.32
C LYS A 73 7.71 12.96 -9.85
N ASP A 74 8.92 12.72 -9.36
CA ASP A 74 10.10 13.54 -9.70
C ASP A 74 10.63 13.25 -11.10
N ASP A 75 10.73 11.96 -11.45
CA ASP A 75 11.42 11.49 -12.66
C ASP A 75 10.60 10.48 -13.48
N HIS A 76 9.35 10.21 -13.10
CA HIS A 76 8.45 9.26 -13.79
C HIS A 76 9.02 7.85 -13.90
N LYS A 77 9.94 7.49 -13.00
CA LYS A 77 10.53 6.16 -12.92
C LYS A 77 9.84 5.31 -11.88
N LEU A 78 9.86 4.01 -12.12
CA LEU A 78 9.45 3.03 -11.12
C LEU A 78 10.47 3.00 -9.98
N CYS A 79 10.03 3.05 -8.73
CA CYS A 79 10.89 2.85 -7.58
C CYS A 79 10.28 1.89 -6.57
N LEU A 80 11.16 1.11 -5.95
CA LEU A 80 10.89 0.33 -4.76
C LEU A 80 11.28 1.18 -3.55
N PHE A 81 10.26 1.60 -2.81
CA PHE A 81 10.41 2.44 -1.64
C PHE A 81 10.23 1.60 -0.37
N ASP A 82 11.16 1.70 0.57
CA ASP A 82 11.04 1.08 1.89
C ASP A 82 10.49 2.11 2.90
N PRO A 83 9.26 1.93 3.41
CA PRO A 83 8.65 2.89 4.32
C PRO A 83 9.22 2.89 5.73
N GLU A 84 10.01 1.89 6.11
CA GLU A 84 10.66 1.84 7.43
C GLU A 84 12.03 2.52 7.41
N THR A 85 12.80 2.31 6.35
CA THR A 85 14.15 2.88 6.21
C THR A 85 14.19 4.18 5.41
N LEU A 86 13.09 4.53 4.73
CA LEU A 86 12.98 5.61 3.76
C LEU A 86 13.95 5.44 2.57
N HIS A 87 14.47 4.23 2.37
CA HIS A 87 15.37 3.94 1.27
C HIS A 87 14.61 3.75 -0.04
N GLU A 88 15.12 4.36 -1.10
CA GLU A 88 14.59 4.24 -2.46
C GLU A 88 15.55 3.46 -3.35
N ASN A 89 15.02 2.43 -4.02
CA ASN A 89 15.72 1.78 -5.11
C ASN A 89 15.02 2.11 -6.43
N ARG A 90 15.67 2.92 -7.27
CA ARG A 90 15.15 3.30 -8.58
C ARG A 90 15.37 2.18 -9.57
N LEU A 91 14.30 1.83 -10.28
CA LEU A 91 14.31 0.85 -11.35
C LEU A 91 14.42 1.61 -12.66
N ASP A 92 15.24 1.11 -13.60
CA ASP A 92 15.41 1.73 -14.93
C ASP A 92 14.23 1.42 -15.88
N VAL A 93 13.01 1.54 -15.36
CA VAL A 93 11.76 1.33 -16.07
C VAL A 93 10.95 2.61 -16.05
N HIS A 94 10.48 3.04 -17.23
CA HIS A 94 9.82 4.34 -17.44
C HIS A 94 8.41 4.12 -18.01
N HIS A 95 7.47 5.01 -17.65
CA HIS A 95 6.17 5.18 -18.32
C HIS A 95 5.27 3.93 -18.38
N LEU A 96 4.91 3.40 -17.20
CA LEU A 96 4.17 2.15 -17.02
C LEU A 96 2.64 2.28 -17.00
N ILE A 97 2.10 3.49 -17.15
CA ILE A 97 0.69 3.85 -16.93
C ILE A 97 -0.31 2.95 -17.70
N TRP A 98 0.13 2.25 -18.75
CA TRP A 98 -0.74 1.44 -19.62
C TRP A 98 -0.55 -0.09 -19.51
N ALA A 99 0.42 -0.61 -18.74
CA ALA A 99 0.78 -2.04 -18.80
C ALA A 99 1.03 -2.75 -17.45
N VAL A 100 0.91 -2.07 -16.31
CA VAL A 100 1.17 -2.73 -15.02
C VAL A 100 -0.10 -3.38 -14.47
N HIS A 101 -0.05 -4.69 -14.34
CA HIS A 101 -1.00 -5.47 -13.59
C HIS A 101 -0.26 -6.15 -12.44
N THR A 102 -0.59 -5.78 -11.22
CA THR A 102 -0.05 -6.40 -10.01
C THR A 102 -1.15 -7.21 -9.35
N ASN A 103 -0.93 -8.52 -9.24
CA ASN A 103 -1.81 -9.40 -8.49
C ASN A 103 -1.27 -9.57 -7.08
N THR A 104 -2.05 -9.17 -6.09
CA THR A 104 -1.86 -9.59 -4.71
C THR A 104 -2.28 -11.06 -4.60
N PHE A 105 -1.32 -11.93 -4.31
CA PHE A 105 -1.62 -13.32 -3.98
C PHE A 105 -2.19 -13.37 -2.57
N VAL A 106 -3.51 -13.41 -2.46
CA VAL A 106 -4.20 -13.65 -1.19
C VAL A 106 -4.60 -15.13 -1.19
N GLU A 107 -3.96 -15.93 -0.33
CA GLU A 107 -4.50 -17.26 -0.03
C GLU A 107 -5.93 -17.07 0.47
N SER A 108 -6.88 -17.81 -0.12
CA SER A 108 -8.30 -17.64 0.12
C SER A 108 -8.59 -17.65 1.62
N LEU A 109 -9.05 -16.52 2.17
CA LEU A 109 -9.57 -16.40 3.54
C LEU A 109 -10.94 -17.08 3.64
N VAL A 110 -11.05 -18.34 3.19
CA VAL A 110 -12.15 -19.18 3.61
C VAL A 110 -11.80 -19.62 5.02
N LEU A 111 -12.43 -19.00 6.01
CA LEU A 111 -12.59 -19.66 7.29
C LEU A 111 -13.33 -20.97 6.99
N LEU A 112 -12.58 -22.07 6.93
CA LEU A 112 -13.11 -23.40 7.12
C LEU A 112 -13.72 -23.37 8.52
N ASN A 113 -15.00 -23.02 8.61
CA ASN A 113 -15.81 -23.37 9.76
C ASN A 113 -15.80 -24.90 9.81
N GLN A 114 -14.78 -25.46 10.48
CA GLN A 114 -14.72 -26.85 10.82
C GLN A 114 -15.61 -27.07 12.05
N PHE A 115 -16.66 -27.84 11.80
CA PHE A 115 -17.54 -28.56 12.73
C PHE A 115 -18.61 -27.72 13.47
N GLU A 116 -19.84 -28.22 13.69
CA GLU A 116 -20.28 -29.61 13.73
C GLU A 116 -21.80 -29.75 13.44
N SER A 117 -22.19 -30.94 12.99
CA SER A 117 -23.54 -31.46 12.75
C SER A 117 -24.49 -31.37 13.94
#